data_AF-A0A928ICF7-F1
#
_entry.id   AF-A0A928ICF7-F1
#
_cell.length_a   1.000
_cell.length_b   1.000
_cell.length_c   1.000
_cell.angle_alpha   90.00
_cell.angle_beta   90.00
_cell.angle_gamma   90.00
#
_symmetry.space_group_name_H-M   'P 1'
#
loop_
_entity.id
_entity.type
_entity.pdbx_description
1 polymer ?
#
loop_
_entity_poly.entity_id
_entity_poly.type
_entity_poly.pdbx_seq_one_letter_code
_entity_poly.pdbx_strand_id
1 'polypeptide(L)'
;MNKNIFNIKSGLSLLLITLMIFSMASCSGNKNDTAFLDQISAAEAYSEEEESTEVSTTPSTEEGYTECPEVKHILNTEPYSVIIAGTCENDANVKIVNVADDEEVYTTNSIGNYFIMEITLNSTTEQYYEISATVEGKEESVKTHFTAKYNAVAENPLDGSAVTLGNNSTLFFENLISAYIGENLLTNTELKEFKDKVSSATNKKDVKYVYVMVPGMLTVCEDKIPESIKKVSYNTKFEQICKALSEVETVDVINLTDAFMANREASTPLYYNTSGNLSDFGAYLTYKAICEYISSEAYQYKFDEVIGKGGNLVTSLGLDKDIFTEKYYYATKDFTTTIPEDTDCICPLSDVVIYEDAETNSYYTDTEDDTVFGACESLYFKTNRVELPSAIFLRDDTSNAMVSMLVQNFNNSYFEANDSFSLTNSTITKAISDYASEGNEYVDYVFVIISEDNIDSIISGN
;
A
#
# COMPACT_ATOMS: atom_id res chain seq x y z
N MET A 1 -50.06 -14.77 50.43
CA MET A 1 -50.94 -15.72 49.71
C MET A 1 -50.17 -16.25 48.51
N ASN A 2 -50.07 -17.59 48.43
CA ASN A 2 -49.68 -18.46 47.31
C ASN A 2 -50.13 -17.95 45.92
N LYS A 3 -49.50 -18.27 44.76
CA LYS A 3 -48.60 -19.38 44.36
C LYS A 3 -47.99 -19.10 42.97
N ASN A 4 -46.70 -19.44 42.79
CA ASN A 4 -45.97 -20.19 41.74
C ASN A 4 -46.33 -20.00 40.23
N ILE A 5 -45.42 -20.07 39.24
CA ILE A 5 -44.31 -21.02 38.92
C ILE A 5 -43.36 -20.29 37.90
N PHE A 6 -42.08 -19.94 38.17
CA PHE A 6 -40.78 -20.66 38.03
C PHE A 6 -40.51 -21.48 36.75
N ASN A 7 -39.52 -21.07 35.94
CA ASN A 7 -38.25 -21.81 35.86
C ASN A 7 -37.09 -21.03 35.20
N ILE A 8 -35.92 -21.23 35.78
CA ILE A 8 -34.60 -20.66 35.51
C ILE A 8 -33.60 -21.84 35.49
N LYS A 9 -32.47 -21.68 34.76
CA LYS A 9 -31.21 -22.48 34.76
C LYS A 9 -31.28 -23.80 33.99
N SER A 10 -30.25 -24.33 33.33
CA SER A 10 -28.77 -24.18 33.32
C SER A 10 -28.27 -24.90 32.03
N GLY A 11 -27.15 -24.57 31.38
CA GLY A 11 -25.80 -24.94 31.79
C GLY A 11 -25.44 -26.42 31.54
N LEU A 12 -24.50 -26.64 30.61
CA LEU A 12 -23.57 -27.78 30.41
C LEU A 12 -23.97 -29.06 29.63
N SER A 13 -23.17 -29.33 28.57
CA SER A 13 -22.36 -30.55 28.35
C SER A 13 -22.65 -31.42 27.10
N LEU A 14 -21.76 -31.27 26.10
CA LEU A 14 -20.86 -32.28 25.51
C LEU A 14 -21.29 -33.78 25.48
N LEU A 15 -21.44 -34.32 24.26
CA LEU A 15 -21.16 -35.70 23.72
C LEU A 15 -22.10 -35.85 22.49
N LEU A 16 -21.76 -36.28 21.28
CA LEU A 16 -20.85 -37.28 20.68
C LEU A 16 -20.73 -36.81 19.20
N ILE A 17 -19.58 -36.86 18.53
CA ILE A 17 -19.18 -38.02 17.72
C ILE A 17 -17.68 -37.90 17.49
N THR A 18 -16.95 -38.91 17.93
CA THR A 18 -15.65 -39.26 17.38
C THR A 18 -15.53 -40.77 17.51
N LEU A 19 -15.26 -41.47 16.40
CA LEU A 19 -14.35 -42.62 16.42
C LEU A 19 -13.87 -43.01 15.01
N MET A 20 -12.53 -42.92 14.86
CA MET A 20 -11.61 -43.79 14.11
C MET A 20 -11.72 -43.85 12.57
N ILE A 21 -10.63 -43.72 11.82
CA ILE A 21 -9.47 -44.64 11.84
C ILE A 21 -8.11 -43.91 11.86
N PHE A 22 -7.25 -44.35 12.79
CA PHE A 22 -5.80 -44.12 12.83
C PHE A 22 -5.08 -45.25 12.08
N SER A 23 -3.99 -44.92 11.37
CA SER A 23 -2.80 -45.76 11.34
C SER A 23 -1.56 -44.91 11.03
N MET A 24 -0.67 -44.83 12.02
CA MET A 24 0.69 -44.31 11.89
C MET A 24 1.58 -45.35 11.18
N ALA A 25 2.63 -44.90 10.48
CA ALA A 25 4.01 -45.34 10.73
C ALA A 25 5.02 -44.63 9.83
N SER A 26 6.11 -44.25 10.48
CA SER A 26 7.35 -43.66 9.98
C SER A 26 8.17 -44.59 9.08
N CYS A 27 8.86 -44.06 8.06
CA CYS A 27 10.27 -44.36 7.77
C CYS A 27 10.85 -43.50 6.64
N SER A 28 12.14 -43.18 6.86
CA SER A 28 13.14 -42.52 6.03
C SER A 28 13.23 -42.86 4.54
N GLY A 29 13.77 -41.90 3.76
CA GLY A 29 14.78 -42.22 2.74
C GLY A 29 14.57 -41.65 1.33
N ASN A 30 15.21 -40.50 1.09
CA ASN A 30 15.93 -40.08 -0.12
C ASN A 30 15.29 -40.17 -1.54
N LYS A 31 15.42 -39.01 -2.21
CA LYS A 31 15.64 -38.73 -3.64
C LYS A 31 14.45 -38.81 -4.60
N ASN A 32 14.19 -37.60 -5.13
CA ASN A 32 13.68 -37.24 -6.45
C ASN A 32 12.41 -37.95 -6.90
N ASP A 33 11.32 -37.19 -7.05
CA ASP A 33 10.73 -37.03 -8.37
C ASP A 33 9.85 -35.78 -8.43
N THR A 34 10.17 -34.95 -9.41
CA THR A 34 9.39 -33.88 -10.01
C THR A 34 7.97 -34.33 -10.32
N ALA A 35 6.99 -33.98 -9.48
CA ALA A 35 5.57 -34.23 -9.76
C ALA A 35 4.58 -33.37 -8.94
N PHE A 36 5.01 -32.23 -8.39
CA PHE A 36 4.12 -31.32 -7.63
C PHE A 36 3.90 -29.96 -8.33
N LEU A 37 4.66 -29.66 -9.39
CA LEU A 37 4.54 -28.43 -10.17
C LEU A 37 3.78 -28.61 -11.50
N ASP A 38 3.31 -29.82 -11.82
CA ASP A 38 2.50 -30.11 -13.03
C ASP A 38 0.99 -30.26 -12.74
N GLN A 39 0.51 -29.85 -11.56
CA GLN A 39 -0.92 -29.87 -11.20
C GLN A 39 -1.52 -28.49 -10.89
N ILE A 40 -0.81 -27.40 -11.17
CA ILE A 40 -1.36 -26.02 -11.16
C ILE A 40 -1.49 -25.48 -12.59
N SER A 41 -1.71 -26.38 -13.57
CA SER A 41 -1.94 -26.03 -14.97
C SER A 41 -3.06 -26.86 -15.59
N ALA A 42 -4.17 -27.03 -14.87
CA ALA A 42 -5.44 -27.51 -15.43
C ALA A 42 -6.59 -27.34 -14.44
N ALA A 43 -6.86 -26.11 -14.00
CA ALA A 43 -8.11 -25.77 -13.33
C ALA A 43 -8.57 -24.33 -13.67
N GLU A 44 -8.32 -23.89 -14.90
CA GLU A 44 -9.16 -22.87 -15.53
C GLU A 44 -10.43 -23.56 -16.03
N ALA A 45 -11.35 -23.83 -15.10
CA ALA A 45 -12.74 -24.01 -15.43
C ALA A 45 -13.45 -22.75 -14.98
N TYR A 46 -13.51 -21.78 -15.89
CA TYR A 46 -14.37 -20.61 -15.84
C TYR A 46 -15.74 -21.00 -15.24
N SER A 47 -16.01 -20.55 -14.02
CA SER A 47 -17.38 -20.28 -13.62
C SER A 47 -17.69 -18.88 -14.11
N GLU A 48 -18.40 -18.80 -15.23
CA GLU A 48 -19.11 -17.58 -15.64
C GLU A 48 -20.07 -17.23 -14.49
N GLU A 49 -19.67 -16.30 -13.62
CA GLU A 49 -20.63 -15.52 -12.85
C GLU A 49 -21.28 -14.54 -13.83
N GLU A 50 -22.60 -14.58 -13.93
CA GLU A 50 -23.39 -13.67 -14.76
C GLU A 50 -23.20 -12.24 -14.25
N GLU A 51 -22.24 -11.52 -14.84
CA GLU A 51 -22.14 -10.07 -14.78
C GLU A 51 -23.38 -9.49 -15.46
N SER A 52 -24.31 -8.94 -14.68
CA SER A 52 -25.52 -8.32 -15.22
C SER A 52 -25.18 -6.94 -15.78
N THR A 53 -24.59 -6.89 -16.98
CA THR A 53 -24.41 -5.64 -17.72
C THR A 53 -25.68 -5.30 -18.52
N GLU A 54 -26.57 -4.48 -17.96
CA GLU A 54 -27.34 -3.57 -18.81
C GLU A 54 -26.43 -2.39 -19.15
N VAL A 55 -26.00 -2.32 -20.42
CA VAL A 55 -25.22 -1.20 -20.97
C VAL A 55 -26.10 0.05 -20.96
N SER A 56 -25.96 0.87 -19.92
CA SER A 56 -26.59 2.18 -19.83
C SER A 56 -25.94 3.09 -20.88
N THR A 57 -26.69 3.49 -21.91
CA THR A 57 -26.19 4.46 -22.89
C THR A 57 -26.12 5.84 -22.25
N THR A 58 -24.92 6.34 -22.00
CA THR A 58 -24.70 7.67 -21.41
C THR A 58 -25.38 8.75 -22.28
N PRO A 59 -26.27 9.59 -21.70
CA PRO A 59 -26.87 10.69 -22.44
C PRO A 59 -25.78 11.64 -22.97
N SER A 60 -26.00 12.22 -24.16
CA SER A 60 -25.14 13.29 -24.68
C SER A 60 -25.16 14.49 -23.73
N THR A 61 -23.98 14.94 -23.26
CA THR A 61 -23.87 16.13 -22.42
C THR A 61 -24.23 17.39 -23.21
N GLU A 62 -25.18 18.18 -22.69
CA GLU A 62 -25.51 19.50 -23.24
C GLU A 62 -24.49 20.55 -22.79
N GLU A 63 -24.25 21.59 -23.60
CA GLU A 63 -23.33 22.67 -23.23
C GLU A 63 -23.82 23.39 -21.96
N GLY A 64 -22.94 23.53 -20.96
CA GLY A 64 -23.27 24.14 -19.67
C GLY A 64 -23.77 23.15 -18.61
N TYR A 65 -23.99 21.89 -18.96
CA TYR A 65 -24.32 20.80 -18.03
C TYR A 65 -23.08 20.01 -17.64
N THR A 66 -23.09 19.47 -16.42
CA THR A 66 -22.09 18.49 -15.95
C THR A 66 -22.24 17.19 -16.74
N GLU A 67 -21.12 16.51 -17.04
CA GLU A 67 -21.20 15.19 -17.68
C GLU A 67 -21.92 14.16 -16.80
N CYS A 68 -22.68 13.26 -17.43
CA CYS A 68 -23.43 12.23 -16.69
C CYS A 68 -22.46 11.19 -16.14
N PRO A 69 -22.57 10.80 -14.86
CA PRO A 69 -21.83 9.66 -14.33
C PRO A 69 -22.19 8.39 -15.09
N GLU A 70 -21.18 7.60 -15.41
CA GLU A 70 -21.34 6.28 -15.99
C GLU A 70 -20.88 5.25 -14.98
N VAL A 71 -21.80 4.44 -14.46
CA VAL A 71 -21.49 3.33 -13.56
C VAL A 71 -20.84 2.21 -14.38
N LYS A 72 -19.65 1.79 -13.96
CA LYS A 72 -18.84 0.76 -14.63
C LYS A 72 -18.76 -0.52 -13.81
N HIS A 73 -18.80 -0.41 -12.49
CA HIS A 73 -18.79 -1.53 -11.57
C HIS A 73 -19.83 -1.37 -10.46
N ILE A 74 -20.40 -2.52 -10.08
CA ILE A 74 -21.27 -2.70 -8.93
C ILE A 74 -20.79 -3.97 -8.24
N LEU A 75 -20.14 -3.83 -7.10
CA LEU A 75 -19.44 -4.92 -6.41
C LEU A 75 -19.90 -5.02 -4.96
N ASN A 76 -20.39 -6.18 -4.53
CA ASN A 76 -20.68 -6.42 -3.12
C ASN A 76 -19.38 -6.75 -2.36
N THR A 77 -19.02 -5.91 -1.38
CA THR A 77 -17.90 -6.15 -0.45
C THR A 77 -18.37 -6.88 0.81
N GLU A 78 -19.64 -6.69 1.17
CA GLU A 78 -20.36 -7.43 2.19
C GLU A 78 -21.80 -7.69 1.70
N PRO A 79 -22.61 -8.53 2.35
CA PRO A 79 -23.93 -8.85 1.84
C PRO A 79 -24.84 -7.65 1.61
N TYR A 80 -24.74 -6.63 2.46
CA TYR A 80 -25.48 -5.38 2.34
C TYR A 80 -24.60 -4.19 1.93
N SER A 81 -23.28 -4.35 1.77
CA SER A 81 -22.42 -3.25 1.35
C SER A 81 -21.99 -3.40 -0.10
N VAL A 82 -22.19 -2.36 -0.89
CA VAL A 82 -21.94 -2.37 -2.34
C VAL A 82 -21.10 -1.18 -2.72
N ILE A 83 -19.98 -1.45 -3.39
CA ILE A 83 -19.15 -0.46 -4.06
C ILE A 83 -19.74 -0.17 -5.43
N ILE A 84 -20.02 1.10 -5.68
CA ILE A 84 -20.38 1.66 -6.98
C ILE A 84 -19.18 2.47 -7.46
N ALA A 85 -18.62 2.06 -8.61
CA ALA A 85 -17.50 2.76 -9.22
C ALA A 85 -17.76 3.04 -10.69
N GLY A 86 -17.22 4.15 -11.18
CA GLY A 86 -17.49 4.58 -12.53
C GLY A 86 -16.72 5.83 -12.92
N THR A 87 -17.06 6.37 -14.09
CA THR A 87 -16.43 7.57 -14.64
C THR A 87 -17.36 8.77 -14.57
N CYS A 88 -16.81 9.95 -14.35
CA CYS A 88 -17.52 11.21 -14.41
C CYS A 88 -16.55 12.36 -14.72
N GLU A 89 -17.08 13.57 -14.90
CA GLU A 89 -16.27 14.78 -15.03
C GLU A 89 -15.40 14.99 -13.78
N ASN A 90 -14.19 15.53 -13.95
CA ASN A 90 -13.30 15.86 -12.84
C ASN A 90 -13.91 16.92 -11.90
N ASP A 91 -13.60 16.80 -10.62
CA ASP A 91 -14.12 17.64 -9.53
C ASP A 91 -15.67 17.65 -9.41
N ALA A 92 -16.35 16.67 -10.00
CA ALA A 92 -17.79 16.50 -9.86
C ALA A 92 -18.15 15.99 -8.46
N ASN A 93 -19.19 16.59 -7.86
CA ASN A 93 -19.90 15.99 -6.75
C ASN A 93 -20.92 14.98 -7.29
N VAL A 94 -20.65 13.69 -7.11
CA VAL A 94 -21.53 12.59 -7.53
C VAL A 94 -22.52 12.29 -6.41
N LYS A 95 -23.78 12.13 -6.76
CA LYS A 95 -24.89 11.88 -5.85
C LYS A 95 -25.65 10.62 -6.28
N ILE A 96 -25.86 9.70 -5.34
CA ILE A 96 -26.68 8.49 -5.51
C ILE A 96 -27.88 8.56 -4.55
N VAL A 97 -29.07 8.27 -5.05
CA VAL A 97 -30.33 8.28 -4.28
C VAL A 97 -31.09 6.98 -4.48
N ASN A 98 -31.57 6.36 -3.41
CA ASN A 98 -32.46 5.21 -3.49
C ASN A 98 -33.87 5.66 -3.94
N VAL A 99 -34.35 5.16 -5.09
CA VAL A 99 -35.66 5.56 -5.65
C VAL A 99 -36.83 5.17 -4.74
N ALA A 100 -36.66 4.11 -3.94
CA ALA A 100 -37.69 3.66 -3.01
C ALA A 100 -37.66 4.44 -1.68
N ASP A 101 -36.54 5.08 -1.35
CA ASP A 101 -36.29 5.79 -0.10
C ASP A 101 -35.44 7.05 -0.35
N ASP A 102 -36.10 8.11 -0.84
CA ASP A 102 -35.48 9.39 -1.21
C ASP A 102 -34.73 10.09 -0.04
N GLU A 103 -34.84 9.60 1.20
CA GLU A 103 -34.08 10.11 2.35
C GLU A 103 -32.64 9.59 2.36
N GLU A 104 -32.36 8.46 1.72
CA GLU A 104 -31.04 7.84 1.69
C GLU A 104 -30.23 8.39 0.51
N VAL A 105 -29.38 9.38 0.83
CA VAL A 105 -28.54 10.09 -0.14
C VAL A 105 -27.07 9.83 0.15
N TYR A 106 -26.36 9.34 -0.85
CA TYR A 106 -24.93 9.13 -0.81
C TYR A 106 -24.23 10.15 -1.71
N THR A 107 -23.09 10.68 -1.27
CA THR A 107 -22.33 11.67 -2.05
C THR A 107 -20.83 11.43 -1.94
N THR A 108 -20.11 11.61 -3.04
CA THR A 108 -18.64 11.62 -3.08
C THR A 108 -18.18 12.66 -4.09
N ASN A 109 -16.98 13.20 -3.90
CA ASN A 109 -16.34 13.96 -4.96
C ASN A 109 -15.51 13.01 -5.83
N SER A 110 -15.57 13.23 -7.14
CA SER A 110 -14.71 12.56 -8.10
C SER A 110 -13.28 13.05 -7.99
N ILE A 111 -12.33 12.17 -8.29
CA ILE A 111 -10.92 12.52 -8.45
C ILE A 111 -10.51 12.10 -9.86
N GLY A 112 -9.84 12.97 -10.62
CA GLY A 112 -9.55 12.67 -12.02
C GLY A 112 -10.84 12.49 -12.80
N ASN A 113 -11.00 11.38 -13.51
CA ASN A 113 -12.23 11.09 -14.27
C ASN A 113 -13.14 10.06 -13.57
N TYR A 114 -12.94 9.79 -12.28
CA TYR A 114 -13.61 8.67 -11.62
C TYR A 114 -14.24 8.99 -10.27
N PHE A 115 -15.20 8.15 -9.89
CA PHE A 115 -15.77 8.12 -8.56
C PHE A 115 -15.81 6.68 -8.03
N ILE A 116 -15.65 6.54 -6.71
CA ILE A 116 -15.87 5.30 -5.97
C ILE A 116 -16.71 5.66 -4.75
N MET A 117 -17.80 4.92 -4.54
CA MET A 117 -18.75 5.16 -3.47
C MET A 117 -19.24 3.84 -2.89
N GLU A 118 -19.36 3.77 -1.56
CA GLU A 118 -19.99 2.65 -0.88
C GLU A 118 -21.43 3.02 -0.54
N ILE A 119 -22.37 2.12 -0.85
CA ILE A 119 -23.78 2.25 -0.51
C ILE A 119 -24.23 1.05 0.34
N THR A 120 -25.13 1.30 1.28
CA THR A 120 -25.76 0.26 2.09
C THR A 120 -27.11 -0.12 1.49
N LEU A 121 -27.32 -1.42 1.27
CA LEU A 121 -28.59 -1.98 0.85
C LEU A 121 -29.52 -2.10 2.06
N ASN A 122 -30.79 -1.68 1.91
CA ASN A 122 -31.80 -1.82 2.96
C ASN A 122 -32.72 -3.05 2.79
N SER A 123 -32.55 -3.80 1.70
CA SER A 123 -33.36 -4.97 1.34
C SER A 123 -32.51 -6.07 0.70
N THR A 124 -33.00 -7.32 0.76
CA THR A 124 -32.43 -8.46 0.02
C THR A 124 -32.93 -8.57 -1.42
N THR A 125 -33.87 -7.70 -1.81
CA THR A 125 -34.37 -7.60 -3.19
C THR A 125 -33.50 -6.63 -4.01
N GLU A 126 -33.63 -6.70 -5.33
CA GLU A 126 -33.07 -5.68 -6.22
C GLU A 126 -33.63 -4.30 -5.84
N GLN A 127 -32.74 -3.31 -5.79
CA GLN A 127 -33.02 -1.92 -5.46
C GLN A 127 -32.62 -1.03 -6.63
N TYR A 128 -33.38 0.03 -6.86
CA TYR A 128 -33.20 0.97 -7.97
C TYR A 128 -32.65 2.29 -7.43
N TYR A 129 -31.61 2.79 -8.08
CA TYR A 129 -30.93 4.02 -7.70
C TYR A 129 -30.92 5.03 -8.85
N GLU A 130 -31.04 6.31 -8.51
CA GLU A 130 -30.72 7.42 -9.41
C GLU A 130 -29.30 7.91 -9.11
N ILE A 131 -28.56 8.28 -10.16
CA ILE A 131 -27.24 8.89 -10.05
C ILE A 131 -27.16 10.17 -10.88
N SER A 132 -26.53 11.20 -10.32
CA SER A 132 -26.25 12.48 -10.98
C SER A 132 -24.92 13.05 -10.50
N ALA A 133 -24.43 14.08 -11.21
CA ALA A 133 -23.21 14.80 -10.87
C ALA A 133 -23.39 16.31 -11.03
N THR A 134 -22.67 17.07 -10.21
CA THR A 134 -22.61 18.53 -10.31
C THR A 134 -21.17 19.01 -10.22
N VAL A 135 -20.72 19.81 -11.18
CA VAL A 135 -19.45 20.56 -11.13
C VAL A 135 -19.75 22.04 -10.87
N GLU A 136 -18.92 22.70 -10.06
CA GLU A 136 -19.10 24.12 -9.75
C GLU A 136 -19.17 24.98 -11.03
N GLY A 137 -20.23 25.79 -11.14
CA GLY A 137 -20.45 26.66 -12.30
C GLY A 137 -21.17 26.01 -13.48
N LYS A 138 -21.54 24.72 -13.38
CA LYS A 138 -22.41 24.02 -14.34
C LYS A 138 -23.74 23.65 -13.72
N GLU A 139 -24.73 23.36 -14.56
CA GLU A 139 -25.98 22.73 -14.13
C GLU A 139 -25.76 21.24 -13.84
N GLU A 140 -26.60 20.67 -12.97
CA GLU A 140 -26.58 19.24 -12.61
C GLU A 140 -26.80 18.37 -13.86
N SER A 141 -26.07 17.26 -13.96
CA SER A 141 -26.19 16.34 -15.08
C SER A 141 -27.57 15.69 -15.17
N VAL A 142 -27.89 15.13 -16.34
CA VAL A 142 -29.11 14.32 -16.50
C VAL A 142 -29.00 13.10 -15.59
N LYS A 143 -30.02 12.88 -14.76
CA LYS A 143 -30.10 11.70 -13.91
C LYS A 143 -30.12 10.42 -14.74
N THR A 144 -29.25 9.49 -14.39
CA THR A 144 -29.24 8.12 -14.92
C THR A 144 -29.60 7.14 -13.80
N HIS A 145 -29.77 5.86 -14.15
CA HIS A 145 -30.25 4.84 -13.22
C HIS A 145 -29.39 3.59 -13.28
N PHE A 146 -29.31 2.88 -12.15
CA PHE A 146 -28.74 1.55 -12.06
C PHE A 146 -29.46 0.73 -10.99
N THR A 147 -29.23 -0.57 -10.96
CA THR A 147 -29.74 -1.47 -9.93
C THR A 147 -28.61 -2.08 -9.12
N ALA A 148 -28.83 -2.27 -7.83
CA ALA A 148 -27.92 -3.03 -6.97
C ALA A 148 -28.69 -4.14 -6.25
N LYS A 149 -28.02 -5.26 -6.03
CA LYS A 149 -28.64 -6.47 -5.49
C LYS A 149 -27.82 -7.02 -4.32
N TYR A 150 -28.54 -7.51 -3.33
CA TYR A 150 -27.97 -8.23 -2.21
C TYR A 150 -27.28 -9.53 -2.63
N ASN A 151 -26.10 -9.79 -2.07
CA ASN A 151 -25.37 -11.03 -2.27
C ASN A 151 -24.98 -11.67 -0.92
N ALA A 152 -25.67 -12.75 -0.54
CA ALA A 152 -25.48 -13.41 0.76
C ALA A 152 -24.07 -13.97 1.01
N VAL A 153 -23.30 -14.22 -0.06
CA VAL A 153 -21.96 -14.83 0.02
C VAL A 153 -20.85 -13.84 -0.29
N ALA A 154 -21.17 -12.56 -0.47
CA ALA A 154 -20.15 -11.52 -0.63
C ALA A 154 -19.34 -11.39 0.65
N GLU A 155 -18.02 -11.44 0.50
CA GLU A 155 -17.05 -11.32 1.57
C GLU A 155 -15.79 -10.67 1.00
N ASN A 156 -15.32 -9.60 1.63
CA ASN A 156 -14.04 -9.00 1.30
C ASN A 156 -12.90 -10.00 1.49
N PRO A 157 -11.83 -9.93 0.66
CA PRO A 157 -10.66 -10.78 0.84
C PRO A 157 -10.08 -10.63 2.26
N LEU A 158 -10.18 -11.68 3.08
CA LEU A 158 -9.67 -11.70 4.45
C LEU A 158 -8.12 -11.77 4.54
N ASP A 159 -7.42 -11.85 3.41
CA ASP A 159 -5.98 -12.16 3.33
C ASP A 159 -5.05 -10.93 3.46
N GLY A 160 -5.57 -9.82 3.99
CA GLY A 160 -4.79 -8.58 4.17
C GLY A 160 -4.82 -7.64 2.96
N SER A 161 -5.46 -8.05 1.86
CA SER A 161 -5.71 -7.21 0.69
C SER A 161 -7.03 -6.44 0.78
N ALA A 162 -7.78 -6.57 1.89
CA ALA A 162 -9.03 -5.85 2.07
C ALA A 162 -8.81 -4.33 1.97
N VAL A 163 -9.67 -3.67 1.20
CA VAL A 163 -9.60 -2.24 0.93
C VAL A 163 -10.82 -1.56 1.53
N THR A 164 -10.58 -0.46 2.23
CA THR A 164 -11.61 0.43 2.79
C THR A 164 -11.71 1.70 1.96
N LEU A 165 -12.95 2.17 1.76
CA LEU A 165 -13.22 3.43 1.10
C LEU A 165 -13.08 4.62 2.06
N GLY A 166 -12.30 5.59 1.64
CA GLY A 166 -12.14 6.91 2.24
C GLY A 166 -13.10 7.97 1.73
N ASN A 167 -12.91 9.19 2.20
CA ASN A 167 -13.58 10.35 1.61
C ASN A 167 -13.11 10.55 0.16
N ASN A 168 -14.00 11.08 -0.67
CA ASN A 168 -13.69 11.53 -2.04
C ASN A 168 -13.03 10.44 -2.90
N SER A 169 -13.52 9.21 -2.87
CA SER A 169 -13.02 8.11 -3.72
C SER A 169 -11.55 7.70 -3.44
N THR A 170 -11.02 8.02 -2.25
CA THR A 170 -9.71 7.54 -1.79
C THR A 170 -9.82 6.11 -1.28
N LEU A 171 -8.81 5.27 -1.49
CA LEU A 171 -8.74 3.90 -1.00
C LEU A 171 -7.60 3.74 0.02
N PHE A 172 -7.77 2.84 0.99
CA PHE A 172 -6.72 2.43 1.93
C PHE A 172 -6.80 0.93 2.21
N PHE A 173 -5.69 0.30 2.59
CA PHE A 173 -5.76 -1.05 3.15
C PHE A 173 -6.45 -1.05 4.52
N GLU A 174 -7.35 -2.01 4.75
CA GLU A 174 -8.17 -2.09 5.96
C GLU A 174 -7.32 -2.37 7.22
N ASN A 175 -6.24 -3.14 7.09
CA ASN A 175 -5.33 -3.45 8.20
C ASN A 175 -4.70 -2.19 8.82
N LEU A 176 -4.56 -1.11 8.06
CA LEU A 176 -3.99 0.16 8.52
C LEU A 176 -4.92 0.94 9.45
N ILE A 177 -6.24 0.70 9.39
CA ILE A 177 -7.23 1.40 10.20
C ILE A 177 -6.97 1.18 11.69
N SER A 178 -6.70 -0.07 12.08
CA SER A 178 -6.43 -0.45 13.48
C SER A 178 -5.17 0.25 14.04
N ALA A 179 -4.16 0.44 13.20
CA ALA A 179 -2.92 1.14 13.53
C ALA A 179 -3.18 2.65 13.71
N TYR A 180 -3.90 3.24 12.75
CA TYR A 180 -4.26 4.65 12.76
C TYR A 180 -5.11 5.05 13.97
N ILE A 181 -6.14 4.26 14.32
CA ILE A 181 -7.00 4.57 15.46
C ILE A 181 -6.35 4.27 16.82
N GLY A 182 -5.21 3.59 16.82
CA GLY A 182 -4.44 3.27 18.03
C GLY A 182 -5.06 2.15 18.87
N GLU A 183 -5.67 1.15 18.24
CA GLU A 183 -6.23 -0.02 18.92
C GLU A 183 -5.20 -1.14 19.15
N ASN A 184 -4.16 -1.21 18.31
CA ASN A 184 -3.19 -2.31 18.28
C ASN A 184 -1.86 -1.96 18.98
N LEU A 185 -1.93 -1.33 20.17
CA LEU A 185 -0.75 -0.85 20.90
C LEU A 185 0.13 -1.99 21.44
N LEU A 186 1.43 -1.75 21.46
CA LEU A 186 2.41 -2.66 22.05
C LEU A 186 2.46 -2.51 23.57
N THR A 187 2.62 -3.64 24.25
CA THR A 187 2.91 -3.72 25.67
C THR A 187 4.36 -3.32 25.97
N ASN A 188 4.64 -2.97 27.22
CA ASN A 188 6.01 -2.70 27.67
C ASN A 188 6.95 -3.90 27.50
N THR A 189 6.41 -5.13 27.53
CA THR A 189 7.19 -6.35 27.30
C THR A 189 7.62 -6.43 25.83
N GLU A 190 6.68 -6.27 24.91
CA GLU A 190 6.96 -6.29 23.46
C GLU A 190 7.93 -5.16 23.06
N LEU A 191 7.74 -3.95 23.59
CA LEU A 191 8.66 -2.84 23.35
C LEU A 191 10.07 -3.11 23.87
N LYS A 192 10.20 -3.80 25.00
CA LYS A 192 11.50 -4.20 25.52
C LYS A 192 12.15 -5.26 24.62
N GLU A 193 11.41 -6.29 24.23
CA GLU A 193 11.89 -7.35 23.35
C GLU A 193 12.34 -6.79 21.99
N PHE A 194 11.57 -5.86 21.43
CA PHE A 194 11.93 -5.14 20.22
C PHE A 194 13.26 -4.37 20.37
N LYS A 195 13.43 -3.59 21.45
CA LYS A 195 14.69 -2.87 21.70
C LYS A 195 15.88 -3.79 21.89
N ASP A 196 15.70 -4.91 22.61
CA ASP A 196 16.75 -5.91 22.82
C ASP A 196 17.16 -6.57 21.48
N LYS A 197 16.19 -6.84 20.60
CA LYS A 197 16.41 -7.34 19.23
C LYS A 197 17.20 -6.36 18.37
N VAL A 198 16.78 -5.09 18.31
CA VAL A 198 17.48 -4.04 17.54
C VAL A 198 18.91 -3.86 18.04
N SER A 199 19.09 -3.75 19.37
CA SER A 199 20.42 -3.61 19.99
C SER A 199 21.35 -4.78 19.65
N SER A 200 20.80 -6.00 19.61
CA SER A 200 21.56 -7.20 19.27
C SER A 200 21.96 -7.26 17.78
N ALA A 201 21.13 -6.72 16.90
CA ALA A 201 21.37 -6.71 15.45
C ALA A 201 22.30 -5.58 14.98
N THR A 202 22.48 -4.52 15.78
CA THR A 202 23.18 -3.28 15.40
C THR A 202 24.46 -3.05 16.20
N ASN A 203 25.25 -4.12 16.41
CA ASN A 203 26.41 -4.07 17.30
C ASN A 203 27.78 -4.03 16.58
N LYS A 204 27.79 -4.03 15.24
CA LYS A 204 29.04 -4.04 14.48
C LYS A 204 29.73 -2.68 14.60
N LYS A 205 31.00 -2.69 14.98
CA LYS A 205 31.82 -1.49 15.05
C LYS A 205 32.06 -0.92 13.65
N ASP A 206 32.15 0.40 13.57
CA ASP A 206 32.46 1.18 12.36
C ASP A 206 31.36 1.21 11.29
N VAL A 207 30.14 0.73 11.61
CA VAL A 207 28.95 0.88 10.76
C VAL A 207 27.93 1.77 11.49
N LYS A 208 27.31 2.71 10.76
CA LYS A 208 26.20 3.52 11.25
C LYS A 208 24.86 2.91 10.86
N TYR A 209 24.06 2.54 11.85
CA TYR A 209 22.72 2.01 11.64
C TYR A 209 21.69 3.12 11.78
N VAL A 210 20.84 3.29 10.77
CA VAL A 210 19.89 4.41 10.71
C VAL A 210 18.52 3.88 10.33
N TYR A 211 17.55 4.06 11.21
CA TYR A 211 16.15 3.74 10.94
C TYR A 211 15.45 4.97 10.38
N VAL A 212 14.91 4.85 9.17
CA VAL A 212 14.17 5.91 8.47
C VAL A 212 12.69 5.54 8.52
N MET A 213 11.95 6.24 9.36
CA MET A 213 10.55 5.95 9.65
C MET A 213 9.66 6.85 8.77
N VAL A 214 8.99 6.26 7.80
CA VAL A 214 8.07 6.93 6.87
C VAL A 214 6.64 6.78 7.44
N PRO A 215 5.92 7.88 7.75
CA PRO A 215 4.53 7.78 8.22
C PRO A 215 3.62 7.18 7.14
N GLY A 216 2.46 6.63 7.48
CA GLY A 216 1.50 6.10 6.52
C GLY A 216 0.56 7.18 5.97
N MET A 217 -0.19 6.85 4.90
CA MET A 217 -1.15 7.79 4.30
C MET A 217 -2.20 8.26 5.32
N LEU A 218 -2.74 7.36 6.16
CA LEU A 218 -3.75 7.69 7.16
C LEU A 218 -3.23 8.66 8.24
N THR A 219 -1.93 8.60 8.55
CA THR A 219 -1.30 9.50 9.53
C THR A 219 -1.13 10.91 8.97
N VAL A 220 -0.88 11.03 7.66
CA VAL A 220 -0.54 12.32 7.02
C VAL A 220 -1.76 13.00 6.39
N CYS A 221 -2.67 12.23 5.80
CA CYS A 221 -3.84 12.67 5.04
C CYS A 221 -5.14 12.40 5.80
N GLU A 222 -5.27 12.95 7.02
CA GLU A 222 -6.43 12.72 7.89
C GLU A 222 -7.76 13.22 7.29
N ASP A 223 -7.71 14.16 6.34
CA ASP A 223 -8.87 14.69 5.60
C ASP A 223 -9.54 13.63 4.69
N LYS A 224 -8.76 12.63 4.27
CA LYS A 224 -9.26 11.52 3.45
C LYS A 224 -9.97 10.44 4.27
N ILE A 225 -9.99 10.56 5.59
CA ILE A 225 -10.56 9.56 6.51
C ILE A 225 -12.04 9.89 6.80
N PRO A 226 -12.96 8.92 6.64
CA PRO A 226 -14.37 9.13 6.95
C PRO A 226 -14.60 9.53 8.42
N GLU A 227 -15.58 10.40 8.64
CA GLU A 227 -15.87 10.89 10.00
C GLU A 227 -16.28 9.76 10.97
N SER A 228 -16.80 8.65 10.45
CA SER A 228 -17.15 7.44 11.21
C SER A 228 -15.93 6.78 11.87
N ILE A 229 -14.73 6.93 11.32
CA ILE A 229 -13.49 6.37 11.85
C ILE A 229 -12.92 7.33 12.89
N LYS A 230 -13.02 6.96 14.17
CA LYS A 230 -12.56 7.78 15.31
C LYS A 230 -11.33 7.16 15.97
N LYS A 231 -10.31 7.99 16.22
CA LYS A 231 -9.15 7.57 17.03
C LYS A 231 -9.58 7.16 18.44
N VAL A 232 -9.15 5.99 18.87
CA VAL A 232 -9.24 5.49 20.24
C VAL A 232 -8.09 6.03 21.08
N SER A 233 -6.89 6.10 20.48
CA SER A 233 -5.68 6.65 21.06
C SER A 233 -4.93 7.49 20.03
N TYR A 234 -4.35 8.61 20.48
CA TYR A 234 -3.42 9.39 19.67
C TYR A 234 -1.99 8.87 19.74
N ASN A 235 -1.68 8.06 20.76
CA ASN A 235 -0.45 7.29 20.78
C ASN A 235 -0.66 6.02 19.96
N THR A 236 -0.03 5.91 18.80
CA THR A 236 -0.14 4.77 17.87
C THR A 236 1.03 3.80 18.02
N LYS A 237 0.92 2.62 17.41
CA LYS A 237 2.02 1.65 17.33
C LYS A 237 3.27 2.27 16.67
N PHE A 238 3.08 3.08 15.62
CA PHE A 238 4.16 3.79 14.93
C PHE A 238 4.93 4.73 15.87
N GLU A 239 4.21 5.54 16.65
CA GLU A 239 4.84 6.43 17.63
C GLU A 239 5.59 5.65 18.72
N GLN A 240 5.04 4.52 19.19
CA GLN A 240 5.69 3.68 20.18
C GLN A 240 7.02 3.10 19.65
N ILE A 241 7.06 2.66 18.40
CA ILE A 241 8.25 2.11 17.77
C ILE A 241 9.29 3.19 17.49
N CYS A 242 8.89 4.36 16.95
CA CYS A 242 9.80 5.49 16.76
C CYS A 242 10.47 5.88 18.08
N LYS A 243 9.68 5.97 19.15
CA LYS A 243 10.20 6.24 20.49
C LYS A 243 11.13 5.14 20.98
N ALA A 244 10.73 3.87 20.85
CA ALA A 244 11.54 2.74 21.27
C ALA A 244 12.90 2.69 20.55
N LEU A 245 12.94 2.94 19.24
CA LEU A 245 14.17 3.05 18.46
C LEU A 245 15.06 4.19 18.97
N SER A 246 14.49 5.36 19.27
CA SER A 246 15.25 6.50 19.79
C SER A 246 15.90 6.25 21.17
N GLU A 247 15.43 5.23 21.90
CA GLU A 247 16.00 4.80 23.17
C GLU A 247 17.14 3.77 23.01
N VAL A 248 17.41 3.28 21.79
CA VAL A 248 18.48 2.32 21.51
C VAL A 248 19.75 3.07 21.08
N GLU A 249 20.82 2.95 21.89
CA GLU A 249 22.05 3.74 21.70
C GLU A 249 22.82 3.42 20.40
N THR A 250 22.59 2.25 19.80
CA THR A 250 23.34 1.77 18.63
C THR A 250 22.77 2.21 17.29
N VAL A 251 21.63 2.91 17.29
CA VAL A 251 20.93 3.33 16.07
C VAL A 251 20.59 4.80 16.12
N ASP A 252 20.61 5.44 14.95
CA ASP A 252 20.02 6.76 14.76
C ASP A 252 18.61 6.60 14.14
N VAL A 253 17.74 7.58 14.38
CA VAL A 253 16.36 7.58 13.86
C VAL A 253 16.09 8.86 13.08
N ILE A 254 15.65 8.70 11.83
CA ILE A 254 15.08 9.76 11.01
C ILE A 254 13.58 9.54 10.98
N ASN A 255 12.82 10.30 11.79
CA ASN A 255 11.36 10.27 11.77
C ASN A 255 10.83 11.34 10.82
N LEU A 256 10.09 10.93 9.80
CA LEU A 256 9.60 11.80 8.74
C LEU A 256 8.20 12.39 8.98
N THR A 257 7.54 12.07 10.10
CA THR A 257 6.18 12.59 10.39
C THR A 257 6.09 14.10 10.22
N ASP A 258 6.98 14.87 10.87
CA ASP A 258 6.91 16.34 10.80
C ASP A 258 7.18 16.87 9.38
N ALA A 259 8.12 16.26 8.65
CA ALA A 259 8.45 16.65 7.29
C ALA A 259 7.27 16.38 6.33
N PHE A 260 6.59 15.26 6.49
CA PHE A 260 5.43 14.89 5.67
C PHE A 260 4.22 15.76 6.03
N MET A 261 3.94 15.97 7.32
CA MET A 261 2.86 16.85 7.77
C MET A 261 3.04 18.28 7.27
N ALA A 262 4.28 18.79 7.21
CA ALA A 262 4.58 20.11 6.68
C ALA A 262 4.35 20.24 5.16
N ASN A 263 4.29 19.12 4.43
CA ASN A 263 4.15 19.08 2.98
C ASN A 263 2.83 18.42 2.51
N ARG A 264 1.92 18.07 3.43
CA ARG A 264 0.68 17.36 3.10
C ARG A 264 -0.26 18.13 2.15
N GLU A 265 -0.19 19.46 2.18
CA GLU A 265 -0.99 20.37 1.35
C GLU A 265 -0.20 20.86 0.11
N ALA A 266 0.94 20.24 -0.21
CA ALA A 266 1.70 20.59 -1.40
C ALA A 266 0.89 20.29 -2.67
N SER A 267 1.19 21.01 -3.76
CA SER A 267 0.54 20.77 -5.06
C SER A 267 0.85 19.39 -5.64
N THR A 268 1.98 18.81 -5.23
CA THR A 268 2.36 17.43 -5.56
C THR A 268 2.02 16.55 -4.36
N PRO A 269 1.18 15.51 -4.52
CA PRO A 269 0.71 14.69 -3.40
C PRO A 269 1.86 13.87 -2.82
N LEU A 270 1.75 13.51 -1.52
CA LEU A 270 2.67 12.57 -0.87
C LEU A 270 2.28 11.10 -1.14
N TYR A 271 0.97 10.85 -1.25
CA TYR A 271 0.36 9.55 -1.57
C TYR A 271 -0.73 9.74 -2.63
N TYR A 272 -0.85 8.78 -3.54
CA TYR A 272 -1.94 8.73 -4.51
C TYR A 272 -3.22 8.21 -3.86
N ASN A 273 -4.37 8.53 -4.45
CA ASN A 273 -5.67 8.21 -3.85
C ASN A 273 -6.03 6.74 -4.01
N THR A 274 -5.50 6.08 -5.03
CA THR A 274 -5.80 4.67 -5.34
C THR A 274 -4.59 3.75 -5.20
N SER A 275 -3.50 4.23 -4.58
CA SER A 275 -2.32 3.44 -4.30
C SER A 275 -1.91 3.50 -2.84
N GLY A 276 -1.46 2.37 -2.30
CA GLY A 276 -0.83 2.29 -0.98
C GLY A 276 0.62 2.76 -0.98
N ASN A 277 1.21 3.03 -2.16
CA ASN A 277 2.62 3.39 -2.27
C ASN A 277 2.86 4.89 -2.11
N LEU A 278 4.10 5.21 -1.74
CA LEU A 278 4.61 6.57 -1.70
C LEU A 278 4.71 7.14 -3.13
N SER A 279 4.32 8.40 -3.31
CA SER A 279 4.63 9.15 -4.53
C SER A 279 6.12 9.48 -4.64
N ASP A 280 6.59 9.85 -5.82
CA ASP A 280 7.95 10.34 -6.01
C ASP A 280 8.29 11.57 -5.16
N PHE A 281 7.32 12.44 -4.91
CA PHE A 281 7.54 13.61 -4.06
C PHE A 281 7.72 13.20 -2.60
N GLY A 282 6.89 12.28 -2.10
CA GLY A 282 7.11 11.67 -0.79
C GLY A 282 8.47 10.98 -0.70
N ALA A 283 8.85 10.25 -1.75
CA ALA A 283 10.14 9.56 -1.85
C ALA A 283 11.32 10.55 -1.86
N TYR A 284 11.17 11.68 -2.54
CA TYR A 284 12.12 12.78 -2.56
C TYR A 284 12.31 13.40 -1.16
N LEU A 285 11.24 13.55 -0.36
CA LEU A 285 11.38 14.04 1.01
C LEU A 285 12.20 13.07 1.88
N THR A 286 11.97 11.76 1.74
CA THR A 286 12.77 10.72 2.41
C THR A 286 14.23 10.78 1.97
N TYR A 287 14.48 10.82 0.66
CA TYR A 287 15.82 10.97 0.07
C TYR A 287 16.55 12.22 0.60
N LYS A 288 15.85 13.36 0.65
CA LYS A 288 16.38 14.63 1.13
C LYS A 288 16.79 14.54 2.59
N ALA A 289 15.97 13.92 3.44
CA ALA A 289 16.30 13.72 4.85
C ALA A 289 17.53 12.81 5.06
N ILE A 290 17.66 11.75 4.24
CA ILE A 290 18.85 10.89 4.24
C ILE A 290 20.09 11.69 3.84
N CYS A 291 20.01 12.50 2.77
CA CYS A 291 21.11 13.36 2.33
C CYS A 291 21.54 14.34 3.43
N GLU A 292 20.58 14.99 4.09
CA GLU A 292 20.85 15.89 5.21
C GLU A 292 21.59 15.17 6.35
N TYR A 293 21.13 13.96 6.71
CA TYR A 293 21.76 13.14 7.73
C TYR A 293 23.22 12.78 7.41
N ILE A 294 23.52 12.40 6.17
CA ILE A 294 24.90 12.11 5.73
C ILE A 294 25.71 13.37 5.39
N SER A 295 25.18 14.57 5.66
CA SER A 295 25.80 15.85 5.32
C SER A 295 26.14 16.00 3.83
N SER A 296 25.26 15.49 2.97
CA SER A 296 25.34 15.59 1.51
C SER A 296 24.24 16.49 0.97
N GLU A 297 24.48 17.12 -0.18
CA GLU A 297 23.48 17.93 -0.85
C GLU A 297 22.51 17.05 -1.62
N ALA A 298 21.21 17.18 -1.33
CA ALA A 298 20.15 16.54 -2.09
C ALA A 298 20.02 17.21 -3.46
N TYR A 299 20.06 16.41 -4.52
CA TYR A 299 19.80 16.87 -5.87
C TYR A 299 18.36 17.35 -6.02
N GLN A 300 18.17 18.40 -6.82
CA GLN A 300 16.84 18.93 -7.09
C GLN A 300 16.17 18.14 -8.22
N TYR A 301 14.88 17.85 -8.04
CA TYR A 301 14.02 17.17 -9.00
C TYR A 301 12.84 18.06 -9.36
N LYS A 302 12.40 17.92 -10.61
CA LYS A 302 11.10 18.41 -11.09
C LYS A 302 10.12 17.26 -11.06
N PHE A 303 8.85 17.56 -10.83
CA PHE A 303 7.79 16.57 -10.76
C PHE A 303 6.84 16.83 -11.91
N ASP A 304 6.96 16.02 -12.96
CA ASP A 304 6.17 16.13 -14.17
C ASP A 304 4.86 15.37 -14.02
N GLU A 305 3.74 16.03 -14.28
CA GLU A 305 2.41 15.42 -14.23
C GLU A 305 2.24 14.41 -15.37
N VAL A 306 1.79 13.20 -15.05
CA VAL A 306 1.42 12.16 -16.01
C VAL A 306 0.05 11.60 -15.63
N ILE A 307 -0.75 11.28 -16.64
CA ILE A 307 -2.05 10.62 -16.44
C ILE A 307 -1.83 9.11 -16.59
N GLY A 308 -2.06 8.36 -15.52
CA GLY A 308 -1.98 6.90 -15.45
C GLY A 308 -3.34 6.28 -15.12
N LYS A 309 -3.42 4.95 -15.02
CA LYS A 309 -4.67 4.27 -14.64
C LYS A 309 -4.80 4.19 -13.12
N GLY A 310 -5.80 3.49 -12.59
CA GLY A 310 -5.96 3.29 -11.15
C GLY A 310 -4.79 2.50 -10.52
N GLY A 311 -4.40 2.87 -9.30
CA GLY A 311 -3.32 2.20 -8.56
C GLY A 311 -3.68 0.82 -8.01
N ASN A 312 -2.73 0.20 -7.30
CA ASN A 312 -2.85 -1.16 -6.79
C ASN A 312 -4.07 -1.42 -5.89
N LEU A 313 -4.58 -0.41 -5.17
CA LEU A 313 -5.75 -0.58 -4.30
C LEU A 313 -7.04 -0.77 -5.10
N VAL A 314 -7.10 -0.30 -6.36
CA VAL A 314 -8.25 -0.56 -7.24
C VAL A 314 -8.38 -2.04 -7.53
N THR A 315 -7.27 -2.66 -7.93
CA THR A 315 -7.22 -4.09 -8.22
C THR A 315 -7.46 -4.91 -6.95
N SER A 316 -6.88 -4.52 -5.81
CA SER A 316 -7.14 -5.18 -4.52
C SER A 316 -8.61 -5.09 -4.09
N LEU A 317 -9.31 -4.03 -4.47
CA LEU A 317 -10.75 -3.89 -4.25
C LEU A 317 -11.59 -4.74 -5.23
N GLY A 318 -10.99 -5.31 -6.28
CA GLY A 318 -11.70 -6.12 -7.28
C GLY A 318 -12.30 -5.32 -8.44
N LEU A 319 -11.84 -4.09 -8.67
CA LEU A 319 -12.28 -3.23 -9.77
C LEU A 319 -11.29 -3.27 -10.94
N ASP A 320 -11.76 -2.95 -12.15
CA ASP A 320 -10.89 -2.80 -13.32
C ASP A 320 -10.16 -1.45 -13.29
N LYS A 321 -8.84 -1.51 -13.07
CA LYS A 321 -7.99 -0.32 -12.99
C LYS A 321 -7.96 0.49 -14.29
N ASP A 322 -8.17 -0.14 -15.44
CA ASP A 322 -8.07 0.49 -16.77
C ASP A 322 -9.18 1.52 -17.04
N ILE A 323 -10.23 1.48 -16.24
CA ILE A 323 -11.40 2.36 -16.35
C ILE A 323 -11.13 3.71 -15.68
N PHE A 324 -10.25 3.74 -14.68
CA PHE A 324 -9.95 4.93 -13.89
C PHE A 324 -8.68 5.60 -14.39
N THR A 325 -8.63 6.92 -14.33
CA THR A 325 -7.38 7.67 -14.57
C THR A 325 -7.08 8.58 -13.40
N GLU A 326 -5.81 8.56 -12.97
CA GLU A 326 -5.30 9.38 -11.88
C GLU A 326 -4.07 10.19 -12.35
N LYS A 327 -3.85 11.34 -11.70
CA LYS A 327 -2.67 12.17 -11.92
C LYS A 327 -1.52 11.68 -11.04
N TYR A 328 -0.48 11.18 -11.71
CA TYR A 328 0.80 10.83 -11.14
C TYR A 328 1.81 11.95 -11.38
N TYR A 329 2.91 11.94 -10.61
CA TYR A 329 3.92 12.98 -10.66
C TYR A 329 5.30 12.34 -10.61
N TYR A 330 6.01 12.34 -11.72
CA TYR A 330 7.31 11.69 -11.83
C TYR A 330 8.47 12.63 -11.60
N ALA A 331 9.46 12.17 -10.84
CA ALA A 331 10.68 12.88 -10.56
C ALA A 331 11.63 12.84 -11.76
N THR A 332 11.66 13.94 -12.50
CA THR A 332 12.67 14.18 -13.55
C THR A 332 13.82 15.01 -12.97
N LYS A 333 15.05 14.52 -13.12
CA LYS A 333 16.25 15.21 -12.61
C LYS A 333 16.48 16.53 -13.36
N ASP A 334 16.70 17.62 -12.63
CA ASP A 334 16.80 18.98 -13.23
C ASP A 334 18.18 19.30 -13.87
N PHE A 335 19.11 18.33 -14.00
CA PHE A 335 20.42 18.55 -14.63
C PHE A 335 21.10 17.24 -15.08
N THR A 336 21.93 17.35 -16.13
CA THR A 336 22.74 16.26 -16.71
C THR A 336 23.90 15.88 -15.79
N THR A 337 23.66 14.99 -14.83
CA THR A 337 24.77 14.26 -14.23
C THR A 337 25.15 13.16 -15.21
N THR A 338 26.30 13.29 -15.86
CA THR A 338 26.99 12.12 -16.40
C THR A 338 27.36 11.24 -15.22
N ILE A 339 26.51 10.27 -14.94
CA ILE A 339 26.97 9.04 -14.29
C ILE A 339 28.08 8.52 -15.21
N PRO A 340 29.29 8.21 -14.71
CA PRO A 340 30.35 7.69 -15.55
C PRO A 340 29.80 6.51 -16.36
N GLU A 341 29.93 6.53 -17.68
CA GLU A 341 29.48 5.44 -18.58
C GLU A 341 30.11 4.08 -18.18
N ASP A 342 31.22 4.12 -17.44
CA ASP A 342 31.96 2.97 -16.92
C ASP A 342 31.65 2.68 -15.43
N THR A 343 30.39 2.68 -15.02
CA THR A 343 30.01 2.04 -13.76
C THR A 343 30.00 0.53 -13.97
N ASP A 344 30.87 -0.20 -13.26
CA ASP A 344 30.78 -1.67 -13.08
C ASP A 344 29.52 -1.99 -12.25
N CYS A 345 28.35 -1.65 -12.77
CA CYS A 345 27.09 -2.09 -12.22
C CYS A 345 26.71 -3.43 -12.89
N ILE A 346 26.00 -4.28 -12.15
CA ILE A 346 25.26 -5.40 -12.75
C ILE A 346 24.13 -4.85 -13.66
N CYS A 347 23.65 -3.62 -13.37
CA CYS A 347 22.79 -2.80 -14.23
C CYS A 347 23.23 -1.31 -14.24
N PRO A 348 23.62 -0.73 -15.39
CA PRO A 348 23.90 0.71 -15.48
C PRO A 348 22.73 1.56 -14.97
N LEU A 349 23.02 2.66 -14.28
CA LEU A 349 21.95 3.53 -13.74
C LEU A 349 21.16 4.23 -14.86
N SER A 350 21.73 4.37 -16.06
CA SER A 350 21.01 4.80 -17.27
C SER A 350 19.93 3.81 -17.71
N ASP A 351 20.13 2.55 -17.37
CA ASP A 351 19.30 1.44 -17.83
C ASP A 351 18.24 1.12 -16.77
N VAL A 352 18.40 1.59 -15.53
CA VAL A 352 17.31 1.56 -14.54
C VAL A 352 16.25 2.56 -14.94
N VAL A 353 15.23 2.06 -15.61
CA VAL A 353 14.02 2.82 -15.83
C VAL A 353 13.08 2.49 -14.67
N ILE A 354 12.77 3.52 -13.89
CA ILE A 354 11.66 3.44 -12.95
C ILE A 354 10.39 3.62 -13.79
N TYR A 355 9.31 2.89 -13.45
CA TYR A 355 7.98 2.96 -14.07
C TYR A 355 7.83 2.18 -15.38
N GLU A 356 7.65 0.85 -15.30
CA GLU A 356 6.89 0.15 -16.38
C GLU A 356 5.45 0.69 -16.41
N ASP A 357 4.93 0.97 -15.22
CA ASP A 357 3.60 1.49 -14.95
C ASP A 357 3.67 2.45 -13.75
N ALA A 358 2.94 3.57 -13.81
CA ALA A 358 2.85 4.57 -12.72
C ALA A 358 2.33 3.96 -11.41
N GLU A 359 1.70 2.80 -11.54
CA GLU A 359 0.79 2.21 -10.58
C GLU A 359 1.50 1.31 -9.56
N THR A 360 2.59 0.66 -9.96
CA THR A 360 3.27 -0.35 -9.13
C THR A 360 4.56 0.16 -8.49
N ASN A 361 5.06 1.32 -8.93
CA ASN A 361 6.43 1.76 -8.64
C ASN A 361 7.46 0.63 -8.90
N SER A 362 7.23 -0.22 -9.90
CA SER A 362 8.17 -1.28 -10.30
C SER A 362 9.38 -0.69 -11.01
N TYR A 363 10.52 -1.38 -10.91
CA TYR A 363 11.72 -1.09 -11.70
C TYR A 363 11.80 -2.01 -12.90
N TYR A 364 12.35 -1.52 -13.99
CA TYR A 364 12.89 -2.41 -15.02
C TYR A 364 14.26 -1.92 -15.44
N THR A 365 15.02 -2.84 -16.03
CA THR A 365 16.25 -2.49 -16.70
C THR A 365 16.00 -2.52 -18.20
N ASP A 366 16.23 -1.40 -18.87
CA ASP A 366 16.19 -1.26 -20.33
C ASP A 366 17.36 -2.05 -20.94
N THR A 367 17.21 -3.36 -20.97
CA THR A 367 18.09 -4.33 -21.63
C THR A 367 17.30 -4.95 -22.79
N GLU A 368 17.98 -5.50 -23.82
CA GLU A 368 17.32 -6.09 -25.02
C GLU A 368 16.23 -7.15 -24.72
N ASP A 369 16.11 -7.60 -23.47
CA ASP A 369 15.14 -8.59 -22.97
C ASP A 369 14.03 -8.00 -22.07
N ASP A 370 13.92 -6.67 -21.88
CA ASP A 370 12.90 -6.00 -21.03
C ASP A 370 12.68 -6.70 -19.67
N THR A 371 13.76 -7.10 -18.99
CA THR A 371 13.62 -7.82 -17.72
C THR A 371 13.14 -6.84 -16.65
N VAL A 372 11.89 -7.01 -16.21
CA VAL A 372 11.29 -6.30 -15.08
C VAL A 372 11.93 -6.82 -13.80
N PHE A 373 12.68 -5.96 -13.10
CA PHE A 373 13.16 -6.27 -11.76
C PHE A 373 12.04 -5.93 -10.79
N GLY A 374 11.35 -6.96 -10.30
CA GLY A 374 10.32 -6.78 -9.29
C GLY A 374 10.87 -6.04 -8.06
N ALA A 375 9.97 -5.44 -7.27
CA ALA A 375 10.29 -4.87 -5.95
C ALA A 375 11.09 -5.83 -5.04
N CYS A 376 11.00 -7.13 -5.33
CA CYS A 376 11.57 -8.29 -4.66
C CYS A 376 13.03 -8.65 -5.04
N GLU A 377 13.72 -7.88 -5.88
CA GLU A 377 15.12 -8.19 -6.23
C GLU A 377 16.14 -7.29 -5.52
N SER A 378 17.24 -7.91 -5.05
CA SER A 378 18.36 -7.16 -4.47
C SER A 378 19.14 -6.44 -5.58
N LEU A 379 19.35 -5.13 -5.43
CA LEU A 379 20.00 -4.29 -6.43
C LEU A 379 21.34 -3.79 -5.92
N TYR A 380 22.36 -3.81 -6.76
CA TYR A 380 23.69 -3.31 -6.44
C TYR A 380 24.15 -2.26 -7.46
N PHE A 381 24.57 -1.11 -6.93
CA PHE A 381 25.05 0.03 -7.72
C PHE A 381 26.43 0.49 -7.25
N LYS A 382 27.29 0.83 -8.21
CA LYS A 382 28.62 1.39 -7.97
C LYS A 382 28.81 2.61 -8.85
N THR A 383 29.08 3.77 -8.26
CA THR A 383 29.23 5.04 -8.99
C THR A 383 30.68 5.48 -9.21
N ASN A 384 31.65 4.74 -8.66
CA ASN A 384 33.09 5.03 -8.73
C ASN A 384 33.52 6.39 -8.13
N ARG A 385 32.67 7.00 -7.31
CA ARG A 385 32.94 8.25 -6.57
C ARG A 385 33.42 7.94 -5.17
N VAL A 386 34.68 7.56 -5.06
CA VAL A 386 35.32 7.04 -3.83
C VAL A 386 35.29 8.01 -2.64
N GLU A 387 34.98 9.28 -2.87
CA GLU A 387 34.76 10.30 -1.84
C GLU A 387 33.38 10.23 -1.17
N LEU A 388 32.42 9.53 -1.78
CA LEU A 388 31.08 9.33 -1.25
C LEU A 388 31.03 8.09 -0.35
N PRO A 389 30.12 8.07 0.64
CA PRO A 389 29.96 6.90 1.50
C PRO A 389 29.40 5.70 0.75
N SER A 390 29.56 4.51 1.33
CA SER A 390 28.91 3.28 0.89
C SER A 390 27.78 2.89 1.83
N ALA A 391 26.65 2.44 1.28
CA ALA A 391 25.45 2.14 2.06
C ALA A 391 24.76 0.84 1.65
N ILE A 392 24.17 0.19 2.66
CA ILE A 392 23.16 -0.85 2.50
C ILE A 392 21.81 -0.24 2.86
N PHE A 393 20.80 -0.51 2.05
CA PHE A 393 19.42 -0.12 2.25
C PHE A 393 18.57 -1.38 2.43
N LEU A 394 18.07 -1.57 3.65
CA LEU A 394 17.04 -2.56 3.96
C LEU A 394 15.71 -1.82 3.88
N ARG A 395 14.82 -2.26 2.99
CA ARG A 395 13.69 -1.44 2.58
C ARG A 395 12.44 -2.27 2.27
N ASP A 396 11.29 -1.65 2.41
CA ASP A 396 10.02 -2.18 1.90
C ASP A 396 9.73 -1.61 0.50
N ASP A 397 8.65 -2.06 -0.12
CA ASP A 397 8.27 -1.66 -1.49
C ASP A 397 7.91 -0.17 -1.60
N THR A 398 7.53 0.48 -0.49
CA THR A 398 7.23 1.92 -0.48
C THR A 398 8.46 2.78 -0.78
N SER A 399 9.66 2.22 -0.57
CA SER A 399 10.92 2.85 -0.91
C SER A 399 11.26 2.80 -2.41
N ASN A 400 10.42 2.17 -3.24
CA ASN A 400 10.79 1.99 -4.64
C ASN A 400 10.95 3.32 -5.40
N ALA A 401 10.17 4.33 -5.07
CA ALA A 401 10.23 5.60 -5.76
C ALA A 401 11.53 6.41 -5.52
N MET A 402 12.46 5.97 -4.65
CA MET A 402 13.68 6.73 -4.31
C MET A 402 15.01 6.04 -4.61
N VAL A 403 15.05 4.82 -5.16
CA VAL A 403 16.35 4.13 -5.40
C VAL A 403 17.25 4.92 -6.35
N SER A 404 16.74 5.38 -7.49
CA SER A 404 17.54 6.18 -8.43
C SER A 404 18.04 7.48 -7.80
N MET A 405 17.27 8.07 -6.88
CA MET A 405 17.68 9.28 -6.15
C MET A 405 18.82 8.96 -5.17
N LEU A 406 18.67 7.88 -4.40
CA LEU A 406 19.64 7.48 -3.38
C LEU A 406 20.99 7.16 -3.99
N VAL A 407 21.06 6.35 -5.06
CA VAL A 407 22.32 5.96 -5.72
C VAL A 407 23.21 7.17 -6.05
N GLN A 408 22.61 8.33 -6.30
CA GLN A 408 23.34 9.53 -6.68
C GLN A 408 24.20 10.13 -5.56
N ASN A 409 24.03 9.76 -4.29
CA ASN A 409 24.80 10.31 -3.16
C ASN A 409 25.71 9.28 -2.46
N PHE A 410 25.89 8.09 -3.05
CA PHE A 410 26.76 7.04 -2.52
C PHE A 410 27.76 6.54 -3.57
N ASN A 411 28.91 6.06 -3.10
CA ASN A 411 29.90 5.37 -3.92
C ASN A 411 29.41 3.98 -4.30
N ASN A 412 28.97 3.20 -3.30
CA ASN A 412 28.34 1.90 -3.47
C ASN A 412 26.99 1.91 -2.75
N SER A 413 25.95 1.38 -3.39
CA SER A 413 24.63 1.21 -2.81
C SER A 413 24.15 -0.21 -3.03
N TYR A 414 23.77 -0.89 -1.95
CA TYR A 414 23.12 -2.19 -2.01
C TYR A 414 21.73 -2.13 -1.43
N PHE A 415 20.74 -2.48 -2.21
CA PHE A 415 19.34 -2.48 -1.83
C PHE A 415 18.90 -3.94 -1.66
N GLU A 416 18.71 -4.39 -0.43
CA GLU A 416 18.22 -5.75 -0.18
C GLU A 416 16.70 -5.76 -0.33
N ALA A 417 16.18 -6.63 -1.18
CA ALA A 417 14.77 -6.93 -1.21
C ALA A 417 14.39 -7.84 -0.04
N ASN A 418 13.26 -7.55 0.60
CA ASN A 418 12.81 -8.34 1.73
C ASN A 418 11.30 -8.54 1.69
N ASP A 419 10.87 -9.55 0.92
CA ASP A 419 9.46 -9.95 0.71
C ASP A 419 8.69 -10.27 2.00
N SER A 420 9.40 -10.53 3.09
CA SER A 420 8.82 -10.79 4.42
C SER A 420 9.06 -9.67 5.43
N PHE A 421 9.79 -8.64 5.01
CA PHE A 421 10.37 -7.55 5.80
C PHE A 421 10.78 -7.93 7.23
N SER A 422 11.36 -9.12 7.42
CA SER A 422 11.86 -9.54 8.74
C SER A 422 13.21 -8.88 9.00
N LEU A 423 13.22 -7.78 9.75
CA LEU A 423 14.46 -7.12 10.16
C LEU A 423 15.07 -7.85 11.36
N THR A 424 15.69 -8.98 11.08
CA THR A 424 16.41 -9.79 12.06
C THR A 424 17.91 -9.52 11.99
N ASN A 425 18.65 -9.91 13.03
CA ASN A 425 20.12 -9.90 12.99
C ASN A 425 20.65 -10.72 11.79
N SER A 426 20.00 -11.83 11.46
CA SER A 426 20.32 -12.61 10.26
C SER A 426 20.19 -11.80 8.98
N THR A 427 19.15 -10.97 8.84
CA THR A 427 18.94 -10.13 7.66
C THR A 427 20.03 -9.08 7.50
N ILE A 428 20.33 -8.35 8.58
CA ILE A 428 21.42 -7.35 8.57
C ILE A 428 22.77 -8.03 8.28
N THR A 429 23.05 -9.16 8.94
CA THR A 429 24.30 -9.89 8.74
C THR A 429 24.42 -10.45 7.34
N LYS A 430 23.32 -10.98 6.77
CA LYS A 430 23.25 -11.48 5.40
C LYS A 430 23.51 -10.33 4.43
N ALA A 431 22.80 -9.22 4.53
CA ALA A 431 22.99 -8.07 3.63
C ALA A 431 24.44 -7.54 3.67
N ILE A 432 25.06 -7.48 4.85
CA ILE A 432 26.49 -7.11 4.98
C ILE A 432 27.40 -8.15 4.32
N SER A 433 27.09 -9.44 4.46
CA SER A 433 27.86 -10.52 3.84
C SER A 433 27.74 -10.50 2.32
N ASP A 434 26.54 -10.28 1.80
CA ASP A 434 26.26 -10.24 0.36
C ASP A 434 26.92 -9.00 -0.27
N TYR A 435 26.79 -7.84 0.37
CA TYR A 435 27.52 -6.63 0.00
C TYR A 435 29.05 -6.84 -0.04
N ALA A 436 29.59 -7.60 0.91
CA ALA A 436 31.02 -7.93 0.92
C ALA A 436 31.41 -8.91 -0.19
N SER A 437 30.50 -9.79 -0.60
CA SER A 437 30.72 -10.75 -1.69
C SER A 437 30.83 -10.09 -3.06
N GLU A 438 30.23 -8.89 -3.22
CA GLU A 438 30.37 -8.02 -4.40
C GLU A 438 31.75 -7.30 -4.46
N GLY A 439 32.70 -7.68 -3.61
CA GLY A 439 34.07 -7.15 -3.61
C GLY A 439 34.28 -5.87 -2.81
N ASN A 440 33.31 -5.49 -1.97
CA ASN A 440 33.42 -4.32 -1.10
C ASN A 440 33.88 -4.71 0.31
N GLU A 441 34.91 -4.05 0.83
CA GLU A 441 35.44 -4.35 2.17
C GLU A 441 34.77 -3.53 3.29
N TYR A 442 34.12 -2.40 2.95
CA TYR A 442 33.63 -1.42 3.91
C TYR A 442 32.23 -0.89 3.57
N VAL A 443 31.39 -0.80 4.58
CA VAL A 443 30.07 -0.17 4.55
C VAL A 443 30.02 0.90 5.64
N ASP A 444 29.67 2.14 5.28
CA ASP A 444 29.59 3.25 6.21
C ASP A 444 28.23 3.28 6.91
N TYR A 445 27.16 3.01 6.14
CA TYR A 445 25.78 3.09 6.61
C TYR A 445 24.95 1.84 6.30
N VAL A 446 24.10 1.46 7.24
CA VAL A 446 22.96 0.56 7.01
C VAL A 446 21.70 1.36 7.30
N PHE A 447 21.01 1.77 6.24
CA PHE A 447 19.70 2.40 6.32
C PHE A 447 18.62 1.33 6.35
N VAL A 448 17.68 1.50 7.26
CA VAL A 448 16.50 0.66 7.40
C VAL A 448 15.29 1.56 7.15
N ILE A 449 14.75 1.52 5.94
CA ILE A 449 13.62 2.37 5.51
C ILE A 449 12.33 1.58 5.71
N ILE A 450 11.42 2.12 6.52
CA ILE A 450 10.22 1.42 6.97
C ILE A 450 9.03 2.37 6.88
N SER A 451 8.01 1.98 6.12
CA SER A 451 6.70 2.61 6.18
C SER A 451 5.91 2.14 7.40
N GLU A 452 5.07 3.03 7.93
CA GLU A 452 4.11 2.71 8.99
C GLU A 452 3.28 1.46 8.69
N ASP A 453 2.94 1.28 7.41
CA ASP A 453 2.13 0.18 6.90
C ASP A 453 2.83 -1.20 7.06
N ASN A 454 4.16 -1.20 7.16
CA ASN A 454 4.99 -2.41 7.30
C ASN A 454 5.63 -2.57 8.69
N ILE A 455 5.15 -1.82 9.69
CA ILE A 455 5.78 -1.82 11.02
C ILE A 455 5.69 -3.18 11.72
N ASP A 456 4.66 -3.97 11.44
CA ASP A 456 4.49 -5.28 12.07
C ASP A 456 5.57 -6.28 11.65
N SER A 457 6.12 -6.13 10.44
CA SER A 457 7.17 -7.01 9.93
C SER A 457 8.49 -6.89 10.72
N ILE A 458 8.76 -5.70 11.27
CA ILE A 458 9.99 -5.46 12.06
C ILE A 458 9.86 -5.99 13.49
N ILE A 459 8.63 -5.99 14.00
CA ILE A 459 8.27 -6.49 15.33
C ILE A 459 8.26 -8.03 15.32
N SER A 460 7.55 -8.62 14.34
CA SER A 460 7.21 -10.05 14.31
C SER A 460 8.32 -10.99 13.81
N GLY A 461 9.37 -10.47 13.15
CA GLY A 461 10.45 -11.29 12.62
C GLY A 461 11.15 -12.14 13.69
N ASN A 462 10.83 -13.44 13.71
CA ASN A 462 11.52 -14.53 14.42
C ASN A 462 12.33 -15.36 13.43
#